data_AF-A0A1F2R8N1-F1
#
_entry.id   AF-A0A1F2R8N1-F1
#
_cell.length_a   1.000
_cell.length_b   1.000
_cell.length_c   1.000
_cell.angle_alpha   90.00
_cell.angle_beta   90.00
_cell.angle_gamma   90.00
#
_symmetry.space_group_name_H-M   'P 1'
#
loop_
_entity.id
_entity.type
_entity.pdbx_description
1 polymer ?
#
loop_
_entity_poly.entity_id
_entity_poly.type
_entity_poly.pdbx_seq_one_letter_code
_entity_poly.pdbx_strand_id
1 'polypeptide(L)'
;MSAPMSGAEAMRMIRERERARGGHLPILTLTAHALKGDRERCLDAGADGYVAKPIVPADLFAEIDSVMARAGGAPASTATGATFDPKGLSGGDADRVYRTVHTLRGSASNFGAERLTGLAQRLEAYAREGDVTHSASVFTDLEAETKHLIQDLAESRKTTAATQEGTM
;
A
#
# COMPACT_ATOMS: atom_id res chain seq x y z
N MET A 1 -7.00 -25.59 -14.34
CA MET A 1 -6.35 -24.46 -13.64
C MET A 1 -7.44 -23.78 -12.82
N SER A 2 -7.34 -23.78 -11.49
CA SER A 2 -8.32 -23.05 -10.65
C SER A 2 -7.98 -21.57 -10.70
N ALA A 3 -9.00 -20.70 -10.82
CA ALA A 3 -8.79 -19.26 -10.78
C ALA A 3 -8.14 -18.85 -9.44
N PRO A 4 -7.29 -17.81 -9.42
CA PRO A 4 -6.77 -17.27 -8.17
C PRO A 4 -7.92 -16.77 -7.27
N MET A 5 -7.79 -17.00 -5.96
CA MET A 5 -8.78 -16.60 -4.96
C MET A 5 -9.00 -15.09 -4.97
N SER A 6 -10.25 -14.66 -4.96
CA SER A 6 -10.63 -13.25 -4.86
C SER A 6 -10.49 -12.72 -3.43
N GLY A 7 -10.35 -11.39 -3.28
CA GLY A 7 -10.32 -10.75 -1.97
C GLY A 7 -11.58 -11.01 -1.14
N ALA A 8 -12.75 -11.06 -1.78
CA ALA A 8 -14.01 -11.37 -1.10
C ALA A 8 -14.06 -12.80 -0.56
N GLU A 9 -13.52 -13.78 -1.30
CA GLU A 9 -13.38 -15.15 -0.80
C GLU A 9 -12.41 -15.21 0.38
N ALA A 10 -11.28 -14.51 0.29
CA ALA A 10 -10.29 -14.45 1.38
C ALA A 10 -10.91 -13.88 2.67
N MET A 11 -11.68 -12.79 2.58
CA MET A 11 -12.38 -12.19 3.72
C MET A 11 -13.37 -13.16 4.36
N ARG A 12 -14.22 -13.82 3.55
CA ARG A 12 -15.17 -14.81 4.06
C ARG A 12 -14.48 -15.96 4.80
N MET A 13 -13.37 -16.47 4.24
CA MET A 13 -12.56 -17.51 4.88
C MET A 13 -11.95 -17.05 6.21
N ILE A 14 -11.52 -15.79 6.32
CA ILE A 14 -11.03 -15.23 7.59
C ILE A 14 -12.16 -15.21 8.62
N ARG A 15 -13.34 -14.70 8.25
CA ARG A 15 -14.51 -14.65 9.16
C ARG A 15 -15.03 -16.02 9.57
N GLU A 16 -14.91 -17.04 8.72
CA GLU A 16 -15.17 -18.43 9.08
C GLU A 16 -14.20 -18.95 10.14
N ARG A 17 -12.90 -18.63 10.01
CA ARG A 17 -11.87 -19.01 10.99
C ARG A 17 -12.09 -18.33 12.33
N GLU A 18 -12.48 -17.06 12.34
CA GLU A 18 -12.83 -16.31 13.56
C GLU A 18 -14.03 -16.92 14.28
N ARG A 19 -15.08 -17.29 13.54
CA ARG A 19 -16.22 -18.02 14.13
C ARG A 19 -15.82 -19.33 14.78
N ALA A 20 -14.83 -20.03 14.23
CA ALA A 20 -14.36 -21.30 14.75
C ALA A 20 -13.36 -21.19 15.92
N ARG A 21 -12.50 -20.16 15.92
CA ARG A 21 -11.35 -20.04 16.85
C ARG A 21 -11.46 -18.90 17.85
N GLY A 22 -12.43 -18.00 17.67
CA GLY A 22 -12.51 -16.73 18.39
C GLY A 22 -11.47 -15.72 17.89
N GLY A 23 -11.60 -14.49 18.39
CA GLY A 23 -10.80 -13.34 17.95
C GLY A 23 -11.39 -12.62 16.74
N HIS A 24 -10.90 -11.40 16.49
CA HIS A 24 -11.30 -10.56 15.36
C HIS A 24 -10.05 -9.92 14.76
N LEU A 25 -9.77 -10.24 13.50
CA LEU A 25 -8.72 -9.61 12.71
C LEU A 25 -9.32 -8.41 11.97
N PRO A 26 -8.83 -7.18 12.22
CA PRO A 26 -9.10 -6.02 11.39
C PRO A 26 -8.88 -6.27 9.90
N ILE A 27 -9.92 -6.08 9.08
CA ILE A 27 -9.82 -6.13 7.62
C ILE A 27 -10.26 -4.79 7.02
N LEU A 28 -9.32 -4.10 6.38
CA LEU A 28 -9.60 -2.90 5.60
C LEU A 28 -9.49 -3.20 4.10
N THR A 29 -10.54 -2.91 3.33
CA THR A 29 -10.51 -3.10 1.87
C THR A 29 -10.10 -1.84 1.13
N LEU A 30 -9.19 -1.98 0.16
CA LEU A 30 -8.78 -0.94 -0.78
C LEU A 30 -9.24 -1.32 -2.19
N THR A 31 -10.17 -0.56 -2.81
CA THR A 31 -10.65 -0.86 -4.17
C THR A 31 -10.15 0.14 -5.21
N ALA A 32 -9.78 -0.38 -6.39
CA ALA A 32 -9.42 0.44 -7.55
C ALA A 32 -10.63 1.00 -8.30
N HIS A 33 -11.84 0.49 -8.05
CA HIS A 33 -13.07 0.89 -8.74
C HIS A 33 -14.18 1.10 -7.72
N ALA A 34 -14.42 2.33 -7.29
CA ALA A 34 -15.57 2.68 -6.44
C ALA A 34 -16.85 2.68 -7.28
N LEU A 35 -17.38 1.51 -7.59
CA LEU A 35 -18.69 1.37 -8.21
C LEU A 35 -19.80 1.56 -7.16
N LYS A 36 -21.01 1.91 -7.61
CA LYS A 36 -22.17 1.99 -6.72
C LYS A 36 -22.39 0.62 -6.07
N GLY A 37 -22.43 0.58 -4.74
CA GLY A 37 -22.63 -0.66 -3.98
C GLY A 37 -21.35 -1.43 -3.65
N ASP A 38 -20.17 -0.99 -4.11
CA ASP A 38 -18.92 -1.73 -3.91
C ASP A 38 -18.49 -1.74 -2.43
N ARG A 39 -18.72 -0.62 -1.73
CA ARG A 39 -18.50 -0.52 -0.28
C ARG A 39 -19.34 -1.54 0.48
N GLU A 40 -20.64 -1.58 0.22
CA GLU A 40 -21.58 -2.51 0.84
C GLU A 40 -21.16 -3.96 0.58
N ARG A 41 -20.78 -4.28 -0.65
CA ARG A 41 -20.30 -5.63 -1.02
C ARG A 41 -19.06 -6.04 -0.24
N CYS A 42 -18.10 -5.13 -0.02
CA CYS A 42 -16.90 -5.42 0.77
C CYS A 42 -17.23 -5.63 2.24
N LEU A 43 -18.11 -4.80 2.81
CA LEU A 43 -18.55 -4.94 4.20
C LEU A 43 -19.35 -6.25 4.41
N ASP A 44 -20.26 -6.58 3.50
CA ASP A 44 -21.02 -7.83 3.51
C ASP A 44 -20.12 -9.07 3.36
N ALA A 45 -19.01 -8.95 2.63
CA ALA A 45 -18.00 -10.00 2.52
C ALA A 45 -17.14 -10.16 3.79
N GLY A 46 -17.23 -9.21 4.73
CA GLY A 46 -16.57 -9.26 6.02
C GLY A 46 -15.49 -8.21 6.24
N ALA A 47 -15.39 -7.14 5.44
CA ALA A 47 -14.50 -6.02 5.77
C ALA A 47 -15.02 -5.23 6.98
N ASP A 48 -14.10 -4.69 7.78
CA ASP A 48 -14.40 -3.76 8.88
C ASP A 48 -14.39 -2.29 8.45
N GLY A 49 -13.74 -2.03 7.32
CA GLY A 49 -13.61 -0.70 6.74
C GLY A 49 -13.27 -0.75 5.26
N TYR A 50 -13.36 0.41 4.63
CA TYR A 50 -13.24 0.54 3.18
C TYR A 50 -12.64 1.90 2.82
N VAL A 51 -11.68 1.89 1.90
CA VAL A 51 -11.11 3.11 1.32
C VAL A 51 -11.02 2.93 -0.21
N ALA A 52 -11.51 3.90 -0.95
CA ALA A 52 -11.41 3.92 -2.41
C ALA A 52 -10.03 4.42 -2.85
N LYS A 53 -9.53 3.91 -3.98
CA LYS A 53 -8.39 4.51 -4.68
C LYS A 53 -8.85 5.67 -5.58
N PRO A 54 -7.99 6.68 -5.83
CA PRO A 54 -6.67 6.87 -5.20
C PRO A 54 -6.82 7.16 -3.70
N ILE A 55 -5.97 6.54 -2.89
CA ILE A 55 -6.07 6.66 -1.43
C ILE A 55 -5.65 8.06 -1.02
N VAL A 56 -6.56 8.76 -0.35
CA VAL A 56 -6.23 9.96 0.42
C VAL A 56 -5.64 9.51 1.76
N PRO A 57 -4.39 9.91 2.10
CA PRO A 57 -3.73 9.42 3.32
C PRO A 57 -4.50 9.71 4.61
N ALA A 58 -5.10 10.89 4.74
CA ALA A 58 -5.88 11.27 5.90
C ALA A 58 -7.08 10.33 6.11
N ASP A 59 -7.82 10.03 5.04
CA ASP A 59 -8.97 9.10 5.06
C ASP A 59 -8.52 7.68 5.42
N LEU A 60 -7.37 7.23 4.90
CA LEU A 60 -6.80 5.93 5.24
C LEU A 60 -6.46 5.83 6.73
N PHE A 61 -5.74 6.81 7.27
CA PHE A 61 -5.36 6.77 8.68
C PHE A 61 -6.59 6.85 9.59
N ALA A 62 -7.55 7.72 9.27
CA ALA A 62 -8.80 7.81 10.01
C ALA A 62 -9.58 6.49 10.02
N GLU A 63 -9.67 5.81 8.87
CA GLU A 63 -10.36 4.52 8.76
C GLU A 63 -9.57 3.39 9.47
N ILE A 64 -8.24 3.39 9.40
CA ILE A 64 -7.40 2.48 10.19
C ILE A 64 -7.65 2.67 11.68
N ASP A 65 -7.62 3.90 12.19
CA ASP A 65 -7.83 4.19 13.61
C ASP A 65 -9.25 3.75 14.04
N SER A 66 -10.25 4.04 13.21
CA SER A 66 -11.64 3.61 13.38
C SER A 66 -11.78 2.09 13.48
N VAL A 67 -11.14 1.34 12.58
CA VAL A 67 -11.18 -0.13 12.59
C VAL A 67 -10.40 -0.71 13.77
N MET A 68 -9.22 -0.17 14.07
CA MET A 68 -8.35 -0.66 15.15
C MET A 68 -8.95 -0.39 16.53
N ALA A 69 -9.60 0.76 16.74
CA ALA A 69 -10.31 1.07 17.98
C ALA A 69 -11.43 0.07 18.27
N ARG A 70 -12.13 -0.41 17.22
CA ARG A 70 -13.15 -1.46 17.34
C ARG A 70 -12.58 -2.84 17.69
N ALA A 71 -11.33 -3.11 17.34
CA ALA A 71 -10.68 -4.41 17.53
C ALA A 71 -9.93 -4.57 18.86
N GLY A 72 -9.81 -3.50 19.66
CA GLY A 72 -9.30 -3.59 21.04
C GLY A 72 -7.80 -3.91 21.19
N GLY A 73 -6.96 -3.63 20.19
CA GLY A 73 -5.53 -3.92 20.25
C GLY A 73 -4.64 -2.86 19.61
N ALA A 74 -3.57 -2.48 20.30
CA ALA A 74 -2.50 -1.63 19.77
C ALA A 74 -1.70 -2.37 18.67
N PRO A 75 -1.26 -1.68 17.60
CA PRO A 75 -0.56 -2.33 16.49
C PRO A 75 0.82 -2.84 16.92
N ALA A 76 1.07 -4.14 16.74
CA ALA A 76 2.40 -4.70 16.77
C ALA A 76 3.10 -4.38 15.43
N SER A 77 3.98 -3.39 15.44
CA SER A 77 4.75 -2.96 14.27
C SER A 77 6.10 -3.67 14.21
N THR A 78 6.29 -4.53 13.20
CA THR A 78 7.63 -4.86 12.68
C THR A 78 7.57 -4.99 11.16
N ALA A 79 7.65 -3.86 10.46
CA ALA A 79 8.00 -3.84 9.05
C ALA A 79 9.53 -3.67 8.94
N THR A 80 10.26 -4.78 8.77
CA THR A 80 11.69 -4.76 8.48
C THR A 80 11.87 -4.33 7.02
N GLY A 81 12.39 -3.11 6.83
CA GLY A 81 12.69 -2.55 5.52
C GLY A 81 13.82 -3.31 4.82
N ALA A 82 13.53 -3.85 3.65
CA ALA A 82 14.58 -4.31 2.74
C ALA A 82 15.19 -3.07 2.07
N THR A 83 16.44 -2.74 2.41
CA THR A 83 17.22 -1.66 1.78
C THR A 83 17.68 -2.07 0.39
N PHE A 84 17.52 -1.17 -0.60
CA PHE A 84 18.03 -1.35 -1.96
C PHE A 84 19.41 -0.69 -2.10
N ASP A 85 20.39 -1.41 -2.69
CA ASP A 85 21.69 -0.86 -3.08
C ASP A 85 21.74 -0.65 -4.61
N PRO A 86 21.76 0.60 -5.10
CA PRO A 86 21.85 0.90 -6.53
C PRO A 86 23.15 0.45 -7.20
N LYS A 87 24.22 0.15 -6.45
CA LYS A 87 25.48 -0.37 -7.03
C LYS A 87 25.37 -1.83 -7.47
N GLY A 88 24.30 -2.55 -7.11
CA GLY A 88 24.06 -3.93 -7.57
C GLY A 88 23.77 -4.05 -9.07
N LEU A 89 23.28 -2.97 -9.71
CA LEU A 89 22.85 -2.94 -11.12
C LEU A 89 23.94 -3.38 -12.12
N SER A 90 25.22 -3.16 -11.81
CA SER A 90 26.34 -3.54 -12.69
C SER A 90 26.67 -5.04 -12.72
N GLY A 91 26.00 -5.88 -11.91
CA GLY A 91 26.36 -7.30 -11.70
C GLY A 91 25.31 -8.34 -12.11
N GLY A 92 24.25 -7.98 -12.84
CA GLY A 92 23.16 -8.90 -13.23
C GLY A 92 21.90 -8.83 -12.36
N ASP A 93 21.78 -7.82 -11.51
CA ASP A 93 20.63 -7.58 -10.61
C ASP A 93 19.41 -6.94 -11.30
N ALA A 94 19.36 -6.85 -12.63
CA ALA A 94 18.27 -6.19 -13.37
C ALA A 94 16.89 -6.79 -13.01
N ASP A 95 16.79 -8.11 -12.84
CA ASP A 95 15.57 -8.78 -12.38
C ASP A 95 15.18 -8.41 -10.95
N ARG A 96 16.16 -8.22 -10.06
CA ARG A 96 15.91 -7.78 -8.68
C ARG A 96 15.42 -6.34 -8.67
N VAL A 97 16.04 -5.47 -9.45
CA VAL A 97 15.62 -4.07 -9.60
C VAL A 97 14.21 -4.01 -10.16
N TYR A 98 13.93 -4.75 -11.24
CA TYR A 98 12.61 -4.83 -11.83
C TYR A 98 11.56 -5.24 -10.78
N ARG A 99 11.77 -6.33 -10.04
CA ARG A 99 10.80 -6.80 -9.03
C ARG A 99 10.57 -5.78 -7.91
N THR A 100 11.64 -5.15 -7.43
CA THR A 100 11.54 -4.14 -6.36
C THR A 100 10.80 -2.90 -6.84
N VAL A 101 11.17 -2.38 -8.03
CA VAL A 101 10.55 -1.20 -8.63
C VAL A 101 9.08 -1.48 -8.98
N HIS A 102 8.77 -2.69 -9.46
CA HIS A 102 7.40 -3.14 -9.71
C HIS A 102 6.54 -3.16 -8.44
N THR A 103 7.10 -3.67 -7.34
CA THR A 103 6.43 -3.68 -6.03
C THR A 103 6.23 -2.26 -5.49
N LEU A 104 7.24 -1.40 -5.62
CA LEU A 104 7.18 0.01 -5.24
C LEU A 104 6.10 0.73 -6.04
N ARG A 105 6.04 0.51 -7.35
CA ARG A 105 5.01 1.07 -8.24
C ARG A 105 3.61 0.66 -7.81
N GLY A 106 3.39 -0.62 -7.50
CA GLY A 106 2.11 -1.11 -7.01
C GLY A 106 1.69 -0.39 -5.73
N SER A 107 2.63 -0.22 -4.80
CA SER A 107 2.40 0.48 -3.54
C SER A 107 2.15 1.98 -3.74
N ALA A 108 2.97 2.65 -4.54
CA ALA A 108 2.85 4.07 -4.89
C ALA A 108 1.51 4.39 -5.56
N SER A 109 1.04 3.48 -6.43
CA SER A 109 -0.25 3.64 -7.12
C SER A 109 -1.44 3.65 -6.17
N ASN A 110 -1.32 3.01 -5.00
CA ASN A 110 -2.38 3.04 -3.99
C ASN A 110 -2.58 4.47 -3.47
N PHE A 111 -1.50 5.24 -3.30
CA PHE A 111 -1.52 6.59 -2.73
C PHE A 111 -1.66 7.70 -3.78
N GLY A 112 -1.99 7.37 -5.04
CA GLY A 112 -2.09 8.37 -6.10
C GLY A 112 -0.77 9.06 -6.43
N ALA A 113 0.38 8.46 -6.09
CA ALA A 113 1.70 9.02 -6.38
C ALA A 113 2.05 8.85 -7.87
N GLU A 114 1.42 9.65 -8.74
CA GLU A 114 1.50 9.54 -10.19
C GLU A 114 2.92 9.75 -10.71
N ARG A 115 3.61 10.78 -10.21
CA ARG A 115 5.00 11.08 -10.57
C ARG A 115 5.93 9.92 -10.20
N LEU A 116 5.79 9.37 -8.99
CA LEU A 116 6.57 8.21 -8.53
C LEU A 116 6.28 6.97 -9.39
N THR A 117 5.01 6.75 -9.73
CA THR A 117 4.57 5.64 -10.59
C THR A 117 5.18 5.75 -11.99
N GLY A 118 5.20 6.94 -12.58
CA GLY A 118 5.82 7.20 -13.88
C GLY A 118 7.34 7.02 -13.87
N LEU A 119 8.03 7.46 -12.81
CA LEU A 119 9.46 7.24 -12.65
C LEU A 119 9.79 5.75 -12.50
N ALA A 120 9.00 5.00 -11.73
CA ALA A 120 9.15 3.55 -11.57
C ALA A 120 8.98 2.81 -12.91
N GLN A 121 7.96 3.17 -13.69
CA GLN A 121 7.76 2.62 -15.04
C GLN A 121 8.95 2.86 -15.97
N ARG A 122 9.51 4.08 -15.96
CA ARG A 122 10.68 4.41 -16.79
C ARG A 122 11.91 3.61 -16.37
N LEU A 123 12.13 3.46 -15.06
CA LEU A 123 13.24 2.67 -14.54
C LEU A 123 13.11 1.18 -14.89
N GLU A 124 11.91 0.61 -14.85
CA GLU A 124 11.65 -0.76 -15.32
C GLU A 124 12.03 -0.94 -16.80
N ALA A 125 11.73 0.05 -17.65
CA ALA A 125 12.05 0.01 -19.08
C ALA A 125 13.56 0.06 -19.31
N TYR A 126 14.26 1.04 -18.72
CA TYR A 126 15.72 1.17 -18.89
C TYR A 126 16.49 -0.02 -18.32
N ALA A 127 16.03 -0.60 -17.20
CA ALA A 127 16.63 -1.79 -16.62
C ALA A 127 16.51 -3.02 -17.55
N ARG A 128 15.38 -3.17 -18.27
CA ARG A 128 15.20 -4.24 -19.25
C ARG A 128 16.07 -4.07 -20.49
N GLU A 129 16.30 -2.83 -20.90
CA GLU A 129 17.13 -2.49 -22.07
C GLU A 129 18.64 -2.51 -21.76
N GLY A 130 19.02 -2.62 -20.49
CA GLY A 130 20.41 -2.55 -20.05
C GLY A 130 21.01 -1.14 -20.09
N ASP A 131 20.17 -0.10 -20.15
CA ASP A 131 20.60 1.30 -20.19
C ASP A 131 20.95 1.79 -18.78
N VAL A 132 22.21 1.59 -18.41
CA VAL A 132 22.73 1.92 -17.08
C VAL A 132 22.71 3.42 -16.80
N THR A 133 23.02 4.25 -17.81
CA THR A 133 23.16 5.70 -17.64
C THR A 133 21.81 6.35 -17.34
N HIS A 134 20.77 6.04 -18.13
CA HIS A 134 19.43 6.58 -17.86
C HIS A 134 18.82 5.96 -16.61
N SER A 135 19.07 4.67 -16.34
CA SER A 135 18.63 4.03 -15.10
C SER A 135 19.14 4.75 -13.85
N ALA A 136 20.41 5.15 -13.83
CA ALA A 136 21.00 5.86 -12.69
C ALA A 136 20.31 7.22 -12.43
N SER A 137 20.09 8.01 -13.49
CA SER A 137 19.41 9.31 -13.36
C SER A 137 17.96 9.15 -12.88
N VAL A 138 17.20 8.24 -13.47
CA VAL A 138 15.80 8.00 -13.08
C VAL A 138 15.71 7.44 -11.67
N PHE A 139 16.67 6.62 -11.25
CA PHE A 139 16.74 6.11 -9.89
C PHE A 139 16.90 7.24 -8.86
N THR A 140 17.76 8.23 -9.11
CA THR A 140 17.91 9.39 -8.22
C THR A 140 16.60 10.18 -8.10
N ASP A 141 15.90 10.41 -9.22
CA ASP A 141 14.60 11.09 -9.22
C ASP A 141 13.53 10.28 -8.46
N LEU A 142 13.53 8.96 -8.62
CA LEU A 142 12.64 8.03 -7.93
C LEU A 142 12.87 8.07 -6.42
N GLU A 143 14.13 8.09 -5.96
CA GLU A 143 14.47 8.20 -4.54
C GLU A 143 13.99 9.52 -3.93
N ALA A 144 14.18 10.63 -4.64
CA ALA A 144 13.71 11.95 -4.19
C ALA A 144 12.19 11.97 -4.05
N GLU A 145 11.48 11.45 -5.05
CA GLU A 145 10.02 11.40 -5.03
C GLU A 145 9.48 10.45 -3.95
N THR A 146 10.17 9.33 -3.70
CA THR A 146 9.81 8.39 -2.62
C THR A 146 9.92 9.08 -1.26
N LYS A 147 10.96 9.91 -1.05
CA LYS A 147 11.12 10.67 0.20
C LYS A 147 9.99 11.68 0.40
N HIS A 148 9.59 12.39 -0.65
CA HIS A 148 8.45 13.32 -0.58
C HIS A 148 7.16 12.58 -0.20
N LEU A 149 6.85 11.46 -0.85
CA LEU A 149 5.67 10.66 -0.49
C LEU A 149 5.69 10.22 0.98
N ILE A 150 6.84 9.75 1.49
CA ILE A 150 6.97 9.35 2.90
C ILE A 150 6.72 10.54 3.84
N GLN A 151 7.19 11.73 3.49
CA GLN A 151 6.96 12.95 4.28
C GLN A 151 5.48 13.33 4.30
N ASP A 152 4.82 13.35 3.15
CA ASP A 152 3.39 13.68 3.03
C ASP A 152 2.52 12.69 3.83
N LEU A 153 2.84 11.39 3.76
CA LEU A 153 2.18 10.36 4.54
C LEU A 153 2.40 10.56 6.05
N ALA A 154 3.61 10.92 6.47
CA ALA A 154 3.93 11.15 7.88
C ALA A 154 3.23 12.39 8.45
N GLU A 155 3.09 13.45 7.65
CA GLU A 155 2.36 14.67 8.03
C GLU A 155 0.85 14.43 8.10
N SER A 156 0.31 13.69 7.13
CA SER A 156 -1.12 13.30 7.12
C SER A 156 -1.50 12.53 8.39
N ARG A 157 -0.63 11.62 8.85
CA ARG A 157 -0.84 10.87 10.10
C ARG A 157 -0.89 11.77 11.34
N LYS A 158 -0.03 12.81 11.42
CA LYS A 158 -0.01 13.75 12.55
C LYS A 158 -1.28 14.61 12.61
N THR A 159 -1.81 14.99 11.45
CA THR A 159 -3.00 15.84 11.34
C THR A 159 -4.26 15.11 11.83
N THR A 160 -4.39 13.82 11.52
CA THR A 160 -5.48 12.98 12.05
C THR A 160 -5.43 12.89 13.58
N ALA A 161 -4.24 12.71 14.16
CA ALA A 161 -4.07 12.66 15.62
C ALA A 161 -4.46 13.98 16.32
N ALA A 162 -4.10 15.14 15.74
CA ALA A 162 -4.42 16.45 16.31
C ALA A 162 -5.91 16.82 16.24
N THR A 163 -6.65 16.27 15.27
CA THR A 163 -8.10 16.55 15.12
C THR A 163 -8.94 15.83 16.20
N GLN A 164 -8.44 14.73 16.77
CA GLN A 164 -9.13 13.97 17.81
C GLN A 164 -8.98 14.56 19.22
N GLU A 165 -7.96 15.39 19.48
CA GLU A 165 -7.74 16.01 20.80
C GLU A 165 -8.54 17.30 21.04
N GLY A 166 -9.17 17.88 20.01
CA GLY A 166 -9.86 19.17 20.08
C GLY A 166 -11.38 19.13 20.37
N THR A 167 -11.97 17.97 20.68
CA THR A 167 -13.43 17.82 20.90
C THR A 167 -13.80 17.32 22.31
N MET A 168 -12.95 17.55 23.32
CA MET A 168 -13.34 17.34 24.73
C MET A 168 -13.82 18.63 25.39
#